data_AF-A0AAV0PX80-F1
#
_entry.id   AF-A0AAV0PX80-F1
#
_cell.length_a   1.000
_cell.length_b   1.000
_cell.length_c   1.000
_cell.angle_alpha   90.00
_cell.angle_beta   90.00
_cell.angle_gamma   90.00
#
_symmetry.space_group_name_H-M   'P 1'
#
loop_
_entity.id
_entity.type
_entity.pdbx_description
1 polymer ?
#
loop_
_entity_poly.entity_id
_entity_poly.type
_entity_poly.pdbx_seq_one_letter_code
_entity_poly.pdbx_strand_id
1 'polypeptide(L)'
;MNVLGVCNTNMEFIYYLDGWEGSAHDGRVLRDALVRPNGLKVPRGSGPRTPEEMFNMRHATARNSIERAFAKIVNACCLLHNYIRGEVGADVWQRMYMDEDDSEEPALVDDDDLIMHIQPTAKWTQFRNNLAQDMWANRGWAGQ
;
A
#
# COMPACT_ATOMS: atom_id res chain seq x y z
N MET A 1 6.27 -1.26 2.07
CA MET A 1 5.90 0.13 1.75
C MET A 1 5.65 0.83 3.07
N ASN A 2 6.51 1.79 3.41
CA ASN A 2 6.33 2.59 4.62
C ASN A 2 5.69 3.91 4.24
N VAL A 3 4.83 4.42 5.11
CA VAL A 3 4.08 5.65 4.91
C VAL A 3 4.22 6.47 6.19
N LEU A 4 4.54 7.76 6.05
CA LEU A 4 4.45 8.72 7.15
C LEU A 4 3.27 9.64 6.89
N GLY A 5 2.29 9.61 7.80
CA GLY A 5 1.25 10.63 7.90
C GLY A 5 1.55 11.52 9.10
N VAL A 6 1.46 12.83 8.93
CA VAL A 6 1.52 13.79 10.03
C VAL A 6 0.17 14.46 10.15
N CYS A 7 -0.37 14.45 11.37
CA CYS A 7 -1.61 15.12 11.70
C CYS A 7 -1.37 16.30 12.65
N ASN A 8 -2.24 17.30 12.59
CA ASN A 8 -2.29 18.35 13.62
C ASN A 8 -2.98 17.83 14.90
N THR A 9 -3.15 18.70 15.90
CA THR A 9 -3.84 18.38 17.17
C THR A 9 -5.29 17.94 16.98
N ASN A 10 -5.89 18.30 15.85
CA ASN A 10 -7.27 17.97 15.50
C ASN A 10 -7.37 16.69 14.66
N MET A 11 -6.30 15.89 14.59
CA MET A 11 -6.21 14.65 13.80
C MET A 11 -6.47 14.83 12.30
N GLU A 12 -6.25 16.04 11.77
CA GLU A 12 -6.30 16.31 10.33
C GLU A 12 -4.93 16.05 9.73
N PHE A 13 -4.88 15.27 8.64
CA PHE A 13 -3.65 15.02 7.92
C PHE A 13 -3.18 16.31 7.25
N ILE A 14 -2.04 16.85 7.70
CA ILE A 14 -1.41 18.05 7.12
C ILE A 14 -0.27 17.71 6.17
N TYR A 15 0.25 16.48 6.27
CA TYR A 15 1.33 15.99 5.43
C TYR A 15 1.27 14.48 5.26
N TYR A 16 1.59 14.02 4.05
CA TYR A 16 1.68 12.62 3.68
C TYR A 16 2.95 12.39 2.87
N LEU A 17 3.72 11.37 3.24
CA LEU A 17 4.91 10.94 2.51
C LEU A 17 4.94 9.42 2.32
N ASP A 18 4.93 8.99 1.06
CA ASP A 18 5.22 7.63 0.66
C ASP A 18 6.73 7.34 0.69
N GLY A 19 7.14 6.24 1.33
CA GLY A 19 8.54 5.79 1.35
C GLY A 19 9.41 6.41 2.45
N TRP A 20 8.87 6.59 3.66
CA TRP A 20 9.63 7.06 4.84
C TRP A 20 10.78 6.11 5.23
N GLU A 21 11.82 6.67 5.87
CA GLU A 21 13.14 6.07 6.06
C GLU A 21 13.09 4.69 6.76
N GLY A 22 13.83 3.73 6.20
CA GLY A 22 13.76 2.29 6.55
C GLY A 22 13.11 1.41 5.47
N SER A 23 12.45 2.00 4.48
CA SER A 23 12.05 1.35 3.22
C SER A 23 12.46 2.29 2.09
N ALA A 24 13.76 2.35 1.79
CA ALA A 24 14.22 2.99 0.58
C ALA A 24 13.40 2.44 -0.60
N HIS A 25 12.59 3.30 -1.21
CA HIS A 25 11.90 2.93 -2.44
C HIS A 25 13.01 2.68 -3.46
N ASP A 26 13.30 1.42 -3.80
CA ASP A 26 14.40 1.03 -4.70
C ASP A 26 14.42 1.91 -5.96
N GLY A 27 13.25 2.26 -6.50
CA GLY A 27 13.14 3.16 -7.66
C GLY A 27 13.53 4.65 -7.48
N ARG A 28 13.51 5.22 -6.26
CA ARG A 28 14.02 6.60 -6.01
C ARG A 28 15.52 6.57 -5.78
N VAL A 29 16.01 5.63 -4.98
CA VAL A 29 17.46 5.43 -4.76
C VAL A 29 18.16 5.04 -6.06
N LEU A 30 17.58 4.13 -6.85
CA LEU A 30 18.10 3.77 -8.16
C LEU A 30 18.12 4.97 -9.11
N ARG A 31 17.07 5.81 -9.10
CA ARG A 31 17.02 7.01 -9.94
C ARG A 31 18.06 8.04 -9.52
N ASP A 32 18.20 8.31 -8.23
CA ASP A 32 19.23 9.20 -7.70
C ASP A 32 20.63 8.68 -8.05
N ALA A 33 20.85 7.38 -7.85
CA ALA A 33 22.08 6.71 -8.22
C ALA A 33 22.37 6.81 -9.73
N LEU A 34 21.36 6.75 -10.60
CA LEU A 34 21.50 6.89 -12.05
C LEU A 34 21.79 8.32 -12.53
N VAL A 35 21.25 9.34 -11.85
CA VAL A 35 21.33 10.75 -12.28
C VAL A 35 22.65 11.42 -11.87
N ARG A 36 23.39 10.86 -10.90
CA ARG A 36 24.67 11.39 -10.43
C ARG A 36 25.74 11.44 -11.54
N PRO A 37 26.63 12.46 -11.56
CA PRO A 37 27.69 12.58 -12.59
C PRO A 37 28.63 11.37 -12.70
N ASN A 38 28.89 10.70 -11.58
CA ASN A 38 29.60 9.42 -11.49
C ASN A 38 28.67 8.31 -10.95
N GLY A 39 27.39 8.40 -11.32
CA GLY A 39 26.32 7.53 -10.84
C GLY A 39 26.46 6.07 -11.27
N LEU A 40 25.56 5.23 -10.77
CA LEU A 40 25.47 3.82 -11.11
C LEU A 40 25.39 3.65 -12.63
N LYS A 41 26.48 3.19 -13.24
CA LYS A 41 26.49 2.84 -14.67
C LYS A 41 25.86 1.48 -14.82
N VAL A 42 24.54 1.44 -14.93
CA VAL A 42 23.82 0.21 -15.27
C VAL A 42 24.23 -0.15 -16.70
N PRO A 43 24.92 -1.29 -16.92
CA PRO A 43 25.19 -1.77 -18.27
C PRO A 43 23.85 -1.86 -18.99
N ARG A 44 23.76 -1.39 -20.24
CA ARG A 44 22.55 -1.59 -21.04
C ARG A 44 22.34 -3.10 -21.14
N GLY A 45 21.45 -3.62 -20.29
CA GLY A 45 21.29 -5.05 -20.11
C GLY A 45 20.79 -5.64 -21.41
N SER A 46 21.48 -6.68 -21.89
CA SER A 46 20.78 -7.76 -22.58
C SER A 46 19.54 -8.10 -21.75
N GLY A 47 18.39 -8.27 -22.40
CA GLY A 47 17.17 -8.71 -21.71
C GLY A 47 17.39 -9.95 -20.84
N PRO A 48 16.39 -10.33 -20.01
CA PRO A 48 16.52 -11.48 -19.12
C PRO A 48 17.05 -12.70 -19.88
N ARG A 49 18.19 -13.23 -19.42
CA ARG A 49 18.93 -14.35 -20.03
C ARG A 49 18.45 -15.70 -19.52
N THR A 50 17.71 -15.72 -18.41
CA THR A 50 17.11 -16.93 -17.87
C THR A 50 15.61 -16.74 -17.57
N PRO A 51 14.84 -17.84 -17.49
CA PRO A 51 13.44 -17.80 -17.06
C PRO A 51 13.25 -17.14 -15.68
N GLU A 52 14.21 -17.32 -14.77
CA GLU A 52 14.23 -16.75 -13.43
C GLU A 52 14.39 -15.24 -13.49
N GLU A 53 15.32 -14.74 -14.32
CA GLU A 53 15.49 -13.30 -14.53
C GLU A 53 14.23 -12.66 -15.13
N MET A 54 13.56 -13.35 -16.07
CA MET A 54 12.31 -12.87 -16.66
C MET A 54 11.17 -12.82 -15.63
N PHE A 55 11.03 -13.87 -14.82
CA PHE A 55 10.05 -13.91 -13.75
C PHE A 55 10.30 -12.81 -12.73
N ASN A 56 11.54 -12.66 -12.25
CA ASN A 56 11.92 -11.63 -11.28
C ASN A 56 11.64 -10.22 -11.82
N MET A 57 11.96 -9.96 -13.10
CA MET A 57 11.70 -8.68 -13.73
C MET A 57 10.20 -8.36 -13.82
N ARG A 58 9.36 -9.33 -14.25
CA ARG A 58 7.89 -9.16 -14.31
C ARG A 58 7.29 -9.00 -12.91
N HIS A 59 7.74 -9.80 -11.95
CA HIS A 59 7.29 -9.73 -10.56
C HIS A 59 7.62 -8.37 -9.95
N ALA A 60 8.86 -7.88 -10.11
CA ALA A 60 9.27 -6.56 -9.64
C ALA A 60 8.47 -5.44 -10.31
N THR A 61 8.18 -5.56 -11.60
CA THR A 61 7.34 -4.58 -12.33
C THR A 61 5.91 -4.55 -11.77
N ALA A 62 5.29 -5.71 -11.54
CA ALA A 62 3.95 -5.81 -10.97
C ALA A 62 3.91 -5.23 -9.55
N ARG A 63 4.89 -5.60 -8.71
CA ARG A 63 5.03 -5.07 -7.35
C ARG A 63 5.15 -3.55 -7.34
N ASN A 64 6.01 -2.97 -8.18
CA ASN A 64 6.18 -1.52 -8.30
C ASN A 64 4.88 -0.82 -8.71
N SER A 65 4.10 -1.42 -9.61
CA SER A 65 2.81 -0.87 -10.02
C SER A 65 1.79 -0.89 -8.87
N ILE A 66 1.76 -1.98 -8.09
CA ILE A 66 0.88 -2.11 -6.92
C ILE A 66 1.27 -1.10 -5.83
N GLU A 67 2.56 -0.98 -5.50
CA GLU A 67 3.05 -0.04 -4.49
C GLU A 67 2.68 1.40 -4.86
N ARG A 68 2.80 1.78 -6.14
CA ARG A 68 2.38 3.11 -6.63
C ARG A 68 0.87 3.33 -6.56
N ALA A 69 0.07 2.29 -6.85
CA ALA A 69 -1.38 2.39 -6.75
C ALA A 69 -1.82 2.56 -5.29
N PHE A 70 -1.23 1.77 -4.38
CA PHE A 70 -1.52 1.83 -2.96
C PHE A 70 -1.20 3.21 -2.36
N ALA A 71 -0.11 3.86 -2.78
CA ALA A 71 0.23 5.22 -2.35
C ALA A 71 -0.91 6.22 -2.63
N LYS A 72 -1.51 6.11 -3.82
CA LYS A 72 -2.62 6.97 -4.23
C LYS A 72 -3.88 6.70 -3.43
N ILE A 73 -4.15 5.42 -3.13
CA ILE A 73 -5.30 5.01 -2.30
C ILE A 73 -5.17 5.62 -0.91
N VAL A 74 -4.02 5.45 -0.24
CA VAL A 74 -3.84 5.99 1.11
C VAL A 74 -3.94 7.52 1.12
N ASN A 75 -3.36 8.20 0.13
CA ASN A 75 -3.50 9.66 0.01
C ASN A 75 -4.98 10.08 -0.16
N ALA A 76 -5.74 9.37 -1.00
CA ALA A 76 -7.18 9.62 -1.15
C ALA A 76 -7.93 9.41 0.17
N CYS A 77 -7.60 8.36 0.94
CA CYS A 77 -8.18 8.13 2.26
C CYS A 77 -7.86 9.27 3.24
N CYS A 78 -6.63 9.78 3.27
CA CYS A 78 -6.27 10.94 4.11
C CYS A 78 -7.08 12.18 3.75
N LEU A 79 -7.31 12.45 2.45
CA LEU A 79 -8.11 13.57 1.99
C LEU A 79 -9.60 13.40 2.35
N LEU A 80 -10.14 12.20 2.16
CA LEU A 80 -11.52 11.86 2.53
C LEU A 80 -11.73 12.00 4.04
N HIS A 81 -10.79 11.52 4.84
CA HIS A 81 -10.80 11.69 6.30
C HIS A 81 -10.89 13.17 6.68
N ASN A 82 -10.02 14.01 6.12
CA ASN A 82 -10.05 15.45 6.38
C ASN A 82 -11.37 16.09 5.95
N TYR A 83 -11.89 15.72 4.78
CA TYR A 83 -13.14 16.25 4.25
C TYR A 83 -14.32 15.91 5.19
N ILE A 84 -14.46 14.64 5.55
CA ILE A 84 -15.58 14.22 6.39
C ILE A 84 -15.45 14.82 7.81
N ARG A 85 -14.23 15.01 8.32
CA ARG A 85 -14.02 15.74 9.58
C ARG A 85 -14.46 17.20 9.51
N GLY A 86 -14.23 17.87 8.40
CA GLY A 86 -14.71 19.24 8.18
C GLY A 86 -16.23 19.34 8.16
N GLU A 87 -16.91 18.34 7.61
CA GLU A 87 -18.38 18.31 7.49
C GLU A 87 -19.11 17.89 8.78
N VAL A 88 -18.57 16.89 9.50
CA VAL A 88 -19.28 16.23 10.62
C VAL A 88 -18.98 16.88 11.98
N GLY A 89 -18.01 17.80 12.05
CA GLY A 89 -17.63 18.46 13.32
C GLY A 89 -16.76 17.55 14.20
N ALA A 90 -15.72 18.13 14.81
CA ALA A 90 -14.71 17.35 15.57
C ALA A 90 -15.28 16.65 16.81
N ASP A 91 -16.35 17.20 17.38
CA ASP A 91 -17.09 16.73 18.55
C ASP A 91 -17.89 15.45 18.28
N VAL A 92 -18.58 15.36 17.13
CA VAL A 92 -19.30 14.14 16.73
C VAL A 92 -18.32 13.00 16.44
N TRP A 93 -17.20 13.29 15.79
CA TRP A 93 -16.14 12.31 15.54
C TRP A 93 -15.51 11.77 16.82
N GLN A 94 -15.25 12.63 17.81
CA GLN A 94 -14.67 12.19 19.08
C GLN A 94 -15.63 11.27 19.83
N ARG A 95 -16.93 11.59 19.80
CA ARG A 95 -18.00 10.74 20.37
C ARG A 95 -18.16 9.38 19.67
N MET A 96 -17.95 9.34 18.35
CA MET A 96 -18.14 8.12 17.54
C MET A 96 -16.96 7.13 17.59
N TYR A 97 -15.74 7.60 17.90
CA TYR A 97 -14.51 6.81 17.76
C TYR A 97 -13.62 6.76 19.01
N MET A 98 -13.87 7.60 20.02
CA MET A 98 -13.06 7.66 21.26
C MET A 98 -13.85 7.42 22.54
N ASP A 99 -15.19 7.40 22.50
CA ASP A 99 -16.00 7.04 23.67
C ASP A 99 -16.07 5.51 23.78
N GLU A 100 -15.07 4.91 24.44
CA GLU A 100 -15.16 3.56 25.00
C GLU A 100 -16.07 3.60 26.24
N ASP A 101 -17.39 3.60 26.03
CA ASP A 101 -18.30 3.17 27.08
C ASP A 101 -18.69 1.71 26.83
N ASP A 102 -17.93 0.79 27.43
CA ASP A 102 -18.20 -0.66 27.43
C ASP A 102 -19.52 -1.03 28.18
N SER A 103 -20.31 -0.04 28.65
CA SER A 103 -21.46 -0.27 29.53
C SER A 103 -22.85 -0.10 28.91
N GLU A 104 -22.98 0.36 27.67
CA GLU A 104 -24.28 0.42 26.97
C GLU A 104 -24.35 -0.64 25.86
N GLU A 105 -25.26 -1.63 26.02
CA GLU A 105 -25.59 -2.53 24.91
C GLU A 105 -26.09 -1.69 23.72
N PRO A 106 -25.42 -1.74 22.57
CA PRO A 106 -25.84 -0.97 21.42
C PRO A 106 -27.22 -1.46 20.99
N ALA A 107 -28.17 -0.53 20.86
CA ALA A 107 -29.44 -0.81 20.22
C ALA A 107 -29.17 -1.54 18.91
N LEU A 108 -29.85 -2.67 18.69
CA LEU A 108 -29.71 -3.54 17.53
C LEU A 108 -29.99 -2.75 16.24
N VAL A 109 -28.99 -2.04 15.74
CA VAL A 109 -28.92 -1.67 14.33
C VAL A 109 -28.56 -2.97 13.62
N ASP A 110 -29.29 -3.29 12.56
CA ASP A 110 -29.06 -4.46 11.72
C ASP A 110 -27.64 -4.35 11.13
N ASP A 111 -26.67 -4.90 11.86
CA ASP A 111 -25.22 -4.72 11.70
C ASP A 111 -24.68 -5.49 10.47
N ASP A 112 -25.55 -6.25 9.81
CA ASP A 112 -25.22 -7.09 8.66
C ASP A 112 -24.75 -6.30 7.42
N ASP A 113 -25.04 -5.00 7.33
CA ASP A 113 -24.67 -4.15 6.18
C ASP A 113 -23.41 -3.29 6.42
N LEU A 114 -22.83 -3.27 7.62
CA LEU A 114 -21.65 -2.46 7.95
C LEU A 114 -20.38 -3.30 8.03
N ILE A 115 -19.37 -2.95 7.24
CA ILE A 115 -18.03 -3.57 7.35
C ILE A 115 -17.32 -2.97 8.58
N MET A 116 -17.55 -3.59 9.74
CA MET A 116 -17.01 -3.15 11.03
C MET A 116 -15.52 -3.53 11.21
N HIS A 117 -15.07 -4.66 10.65
CA HIS A 117 -13.69 -5.13 10.82
C HIS A 117 -13.10 -5.80 9.58
N ILE A 118 -11.84 -5.48 9.27
CA ILE A 118 -11.04 -6.15 8.25
C ILE A 118 -10.07 -7.11 8.94
N GLN A 119 -10.23 -8.41 8.69
CA GLN A 119 -9.36 -9.45 9.26
C GLN A 119 -8.57 -10.18 8.16
N PRO A 120 -7.27 -10.45 8.37
CA PRO A 120 -6.52 -11.35 7.50
C PRO A 120 -7.13 -12.74 7.54
N THR A 121 -7.54 -13.28 6.39
CA THR A 121 -8.07 -14.66 6.33
C THR A 121 -7.05 -15.61 5.71
N ALA A 122 -6.98 -16.83 6.25
CA ALA A 122 -6.15 -17.90 5.69
C ALA A 122 -6.51 -18.17 4.21
N LYS A 123 -7.78 -18.01 3.84
CA LYS A 123 -8.27 -18.16 2.47
C LYS A 123 -7.59 -17.19 1.49
N TRP A 124 -7.49 -15.91 1.83
CA TRP A 124 -6.81 -14.92 0.99
C TRP A 124 -5.31 -15.17 0.90
N THR A 125 -4.69 -15.61 2.01
CA THR A 125 -3.27 -16.00 2.03
C THR A 125 -3.01 -17.17 1.10
N GLN A 126 -3.86 -18.20 1.15
CA GLN A 126 -3.74 -19.38 0.30
C GLN A 126 -3.98 -19.04 -1.18
N PHE A 127 -5.01 -18.24 -1.48
CA PHE A 127 -5.28 -17.76 -2.84
C PHE A 127 -4.05 -17.05 -3.44
N ARG A 128 -3.44 -16.12 -2.69
CA ARG A 128 -2.22 -15.42 -3.13
C ARG A 128 -1.06 -16.38 -3.40
N ASN A 129 -0.86 -17.36 -2.52
CA ASN A 129 0.23 -18.33 -2.68
C ASN A 129 0.03 -19.23 -3.91
N ASN A 130 -1.19 -19.69 -4.15
CA ASN A 130 -1.52 -20.50 -5.34
C ASN A 130 -1.31 -19.69 -6.62
N LEU A 131 -1.78 -18.44 -6.65
CA LEU A 131 -1.57 -17.55 -7.80
C LEU A 131 -0.07 -17.35 -8.09
N ALA A 132 0.75 -17.18 -7.06
CA ALA A 132 2.20 -17.05 -7.23
C ALA A 132 2.84 -18.32 -7.81
N GLN A 133 2.38 -19.50 -7.39
CA GLN A 133 2.81 -20.78 -7.95
C GLN A 133 2.40 -20.93 -9.41
N ASP A 134 1.18 -20.54 -9.77
CA ASP A 134 0.70 -20.57 -11.15
C ASP A 134 1.50 -19.61 -12.05
N MET A 135 1.79 -18.40 -11.56
CA MET A 135 2.63 -17.43 -12.27
C MET A 135 4.06 -17.97 -12.48
N TRP A 136 4.59 -18.71 -11.51
CA TRP A 136 5.90 -19.36 -11.64
C TRP A 136 5.89 -20.50 -12.66
N ALA A 137 4.88 -21.36 -12.62
CA ALA A 137 4.72 -22.49 -13.53
C ALA A 137 4.52 -22.00 -14.98
N ASN A 138 3.75 -20.93 -15.18
CA ASN A 138 3.36 -20.40 -16.48
C ASN A 138 4.15 -19.16 -16.92
N ARG A 139 5.42 -19.05 -16.50
CA ARG A 139 6.24 -17.83 -16.70
C ARG A 139 6.53 -17.43 -18.16
N GLY A 140 6.15 -18.25 -19.15
CA GLY A 140 6.16 -17.88 -20.57
C GLY A 140 7.57 -17.64 -21.12
N TRP A 141 8.49 -18.55 -20.82
CA TRP A 141 9.83 -18.54 -21.39
C TRP A 141 9.82 -19.19 -22.79
N ALA A 142 9.94 -18.37 -23.83
CA ALA A 142 10.33 -18.83 -25.16
C ALA A 142 11.86 -18.66 -25.23
N GLY A 143 12.60 -19.75 -25.03
CA GLY A 143 14.06 -19.72 -25.17
C GLY A 143 14.44 -19.22 -26.56
N GLN A 144 15.38 -18.28 -26.64
CA GLN A 144 16.06 -17.90 -27.87
C GLN A 144 17.06 -18.98 -28.29
#